data_AF-A0A4P5T634-F1
#
_entry.id   AF-A0A4P5T634-F1
#
_cell.length_a   1.000
_cell.length_b   1.000
_cell.length_c   1.000
_cell.angle_alpha   90.00
_cell.angle_beta   90.00
_cell.angle_gamma   90.00
#
_symmetry.space_group_name_H-M   'P 1'
#
loop_
_entity.id
_entity.type
_entity.pdbx_description
1 polymer ?
#
loop_
_entity_poly.entity_id
_entity_poly.type
_entity_poly.pdbx_seq_one_letter_code
_entity_poly.pdbx_strand_id
1 'polypeptide(L)' 'MMNPILLGMLGTNEIIIILVIVLLLFGGRKIPELMKGLGKGVREFNDAKNNVKKEIEDSANDVTRSVKE' A
#
# COMPACT_ATOMS: atom_id res chain seq x y z
N MET A 1 31.90 10.58 21.58
CA MET A 1 30.97 9.56 22.12
C MET A 1 29.69 9.68 21.32
N MET A 2 29.35 8.70 20.46
CA MET A 2 28.07 8.67 19.75
C MET A 2 26.99 8.24 20.74
N ASN A 3 25.99 9.09 20.93
CA ASN A 3 24.93 8.85 21.90
C ASN A 3 24.00 7.73 21.41
N PRO A 4 23.62 6.75 22.25
CA PRO A 4 22.77 5.62 21.87
C PRO A 4 21.33 6.01 21.50
N ILE A 5 20.97 7.29 21.63
CA ILE A 5 19.73 7.89 21.11
C ILE A 5 19.60 7.69 19.58
N LEU A 6 20.71 7.59 18.86
CA LEU A 6 20.70 7.57 17.39
C LEU A 6 20.12 6.29 16.76
N LEU A 7 20.07 5.16 17.48
CA LEU A 7 19.79 3.86 16.84
C LEU A 7 18.76 2.95 17.53
N GLY A 8 18.45 3.14 18.81
CA GLY A 8 17.57 2.23 19.56
C GLY A 8 16.35 2.88 20.21
N MET A 9 16.31 4.21 20.29
CA MET A 9 15.27 4.96 21.00
C MET A 9 14.94 6.22 20.21
N LEU A 10 14.46 6.08 18.97
CA LEU A 10 13.75 7.19 18.33
C LEU A 10 12.51 7.45 19.18
N GLY A 11 12.65 8.34 20.15
CA GLY A 11 11.54 8.78 20.98
C GLY A 11 10.48 9.41 20.10
N THR A 12 9.27 9.49 20.63
CA THR A 12 8.15 10.16 19.96
C THR A 12 8.54 11.57 19.49
N ASN A 13 9.45 12.25 20.20
CA ASN A 13 9.93 13.58 19.88
C ASN A 13 10.74 13.63 18.57
N GLU A 14 11.68 12.72 18.37
CA GLU A 14 12.48 12.66 17.13
C GLU A 14 11.61 12.36 15.91
N ILE A 15 10.64 11.44 16.06
CA ILE A 15 9.68 11.12 15.00
C ILE A 15 8.83 12.34 14.64
N ILE A 16 8.37 13.11 15.63
CA ILE A 16 7.61 14.35 15.40
C ILE A 16 8.46 15.37 14.64
N ILE A 17 9.74 15.56 15.01
CA ILE A 17 10.64 16.49 14.32
C ILE A 17 10.83 16.09 12.85
N ILE A 18 11.06 14.81 12.57
CA ILE A 18 11.19 14.30 11.20
C ILE A 18 9.89 14.53 10.42
N LEU A 19 8.74 14.23 11.02
CA LEU A 19 7.43 14.50 10.43
C LEU A 19 7.25 15.97 10.08
N VAL A 20 7.63 16.89 10.96
CA VAL A 20 7.55 18.34 10.72
C VAL A 20 8.44 18.74 9.56
N ILE A 21 9.70 18.26 9.49
CA ILE A 21 10.60 18.56 8.37
C ILE A 21 10.02 18.04 7.05
N VAL A 22 9.52 16.80 7.03
CA VAL A 22 8.86 16.22 5.85
C VAL A 22 7.63 17.04 5.45
N LEU A 23 6.81 17.47 6.42
CA LEU A 23 5.65 18.32 6.16
C LEU A 23 6.02 19.73 5.68
N LEU A 24 7.18 20.28 6.05
CA LEU A 24 7.67 21.55 5.52
C LEU A 24 8.18 21.41 4.08
N LEU A 25 8.90 20.33 3.77
CA LEU A 25 9.43 20.07 2.43
C LEU A 25 8.34 19.72 1.42
N PHE A 26 7.43 18.83 1.81
CA PHE A 26 6.37 18.35 0.94
C PHE A 26 5.06 19.13 1.11
N GLY A 27 4.86 19.86 2.21
CA GLY A 27 3.59 20.51 2.52
C GLY A 27 2.56 19.54 3.09
N GLY A 28 1.74 20.00 4.04
CA GLY A 28 0.71 19.17 4.70
C GLY A 28 -0.40 18.63 3.80
N ARG A 29 -0.53 19.14 2.57
CA ARG A 29 -1.55 18.69 1.60
C ARG A 29 -1.08 17.57 0.68
N LYS A 30 0.21 17.52 0.34
CA LYS A 30 0.74 16.54 -0.62
C LYS A 30 0.77 15.11 -0.07
N ILE A 31 1.06 14.92 1.21
CA ILE A 31 1.07 13.57 1.80
C ILE A 31 -0.32 12.91 1.78
N PRO A 32 -1.40 13.57 2.26
CA PRO A 32 -2.75 13.02 2.15
C PRO A 32 -3.22 12.80 0.70
N GLU A 33 -2.82 13.67 -0.22
CA GLU A 33 -3.16 13.57 -1.64
C GLU A 33 -2.48 12.36 -2.30
N LEU A 34 -1.18 12.15 -2.03
CA LEU A 34 -0.43 10.97 -2.47
C LEU A 34 -1.00 9.69 -1.87
N MET A 35 -1.34 9.68 -0.57
CA MET A 35 -1.98 8.53 0.08
C MET A 35 -3.33 8.19 -0.56
N LYS A 36 -4.16 9.20 -0.88
CA LYS A 36 -5.43 8.98 -1.58
C LYS A 36 -5.20 8.42 -2.99
N GLY A 37 -4.22 8.92 -3.73
CA GLY A 37 -3.86 8.41 -5.06
C GLY A 37 -3.38 6.96 -5.01
N LEU A 38 -2.42 6.66 -4.13
CA LEU A 38 -1.90 5.31 -3.90
C LEU A 38 -3.00 4.35 -3.43
N GLY A 39 -3.86 4.78 -2.51
CA GLY A 39 -4.97 3.96 -2.00
C GLY A 39 -5.97 3.59 -3.08
N LYS A 40 -6.30 4.53 -3.98
CA LYS A 40 -7.15 4.25 -5.14
C LYS A 40 -6.48 3.27 -6.10
N GLY A 41 -5.20 3.50 -6.44
CA GLY A 41 -4.44 2.63 -7.33
C GLY A 41 -4.31 1.19 -6.79
N VAL A 42 -4.02 1.04 -5.50
CA VAL A 42 -3.95 -0.27 -4.83
C VAL A 42 -5.31 -0.97 -4.83
N ARG A 43 -6.41 -0.23 -4.64
CA ARG A 43 -7.77 -0.79 -4.69
C ARG A 43 -8.10 -1.29 -6.10
N GLU A 44 -7.93 -0.44 -7.11
CA GLU A 44 -8.18 -0.80 -8.52
C GLU A 44 -7.32 -1.98 -8.96
N PHE A 45 -6.05 -2.03 -8.54
CA PHE A 45 -5.15 -3.15 -8.81
C PHE A 45 -5.64 -4.46 -8.19
N ASN A 46 -6.12 -4.42 -6.94
CA ASN A 46 -6.68 -5.59 -6.28
C ASN A 46 -7.99 -6.05 -6.91
N ASP A 47 -8.87 -5.11 -7.29
CA ASP A 47 -10.14 -5.40 -7.94
C ASP A 47 -9.91 -6.08 -9.31
N ALA A 48 -8.98 -5.56 -10.11
CA ALA A 48 -8.60 -6.16 -11.39
C ALA A 48 -8.03 -7.57 -11.21
N LYS A 49 -7.09 -7.75 -10.26
CA LYS A 49 -6.52 -9.07 -9.95
C LYS A 49 -7.59 -10.09 -9.54
N ASN A 50 -8.56 -9.67 -8.72
CA ASN A 50 -9.64 -10.56 -8.26
C ASN A 50 -10.57 -10.94 -9.40
N ASN A 51 -10.89 -10.01 -10.30
CA ASN A 51 -11.72 -10.29 -11.47
C ASN A 51 -11.02 -11.29 -12.42
N VAL A 52 -9.75 -11.04 -12.75
CA VAL A 52 -8.94 -11.97 -13.57
C VAL A 52 -8.87 -13.36 -12.94
N LYS A 53 -8.65 -13.44 -11.62
CA LYS A 53 -8.64 -14.73 -10.91
C LYS A 53 -9.98 -15.47 -11.08
N LYS A 54 -11.09 -14.74 -10.93
CA LYS A 54 -12.43 -15.31 -11.04
C LYS A 54 -12.72 -15.79 -12.47
N GLU A 55 -12.38 -15.02 -13.49
CA GLU A 55 -12.53 -15.43 -14.90
C GLU A 55 -11.72 -16.70 -15.23
N ILE A 56 -10.51 -16.82 -14.67
CA ILE A 56 -9.68 -18.03 -14.84
C ILE A 56 -10.30 -19.23 -14.13
N GLU A 57 -10.78 -19.07 -12.90
CA GLU A 57 -11.45 -20.14 -12.14
C GLU A 57 -12.77 -20.58 -12.81
N ASP A 58 -13.58 -19.64 -13.28
CA ASP A 58 -14.83 -19.92 -13.99
C ASP A 58 -14.57 -20.66 -15.31
N SER A 59 -13.55 -20.24 -16.07
CA SER A 59 -13.13 -20.92 -17.32
C SER A 59 -12.60 -22.32 -17.06
N ALA A 60 -11.80 -22.52 -16.01
CA ALA A 60 -11.26 -23.83 -15.65
C ALA A 60 -12.36 -24.82 -15.20
N ASN A 61 -13.36 -24.31 -14.48
CA ASN A 61 -14.51 -25.10 -14.06
C ASN A 61 -15.41 -25.49 -15.24
N ASP A 62 -15.60 -24.61 -16.22
CA ASP A 62 -16.41 -24.89 -17.42
C ASP A 62 -15.76 -25.96 -18.33
N VAL A 63 -14.44 -25.88 -18.50
CA VAL A 63 -13.65 -26.91 -19.19
C VAL A 63 -13.75 -28.26 -18.46
N THR A 64 -13.61 -28.26 -17.13
CA THR A 64 -13.69 -29.50 -16.33
C THR A 64 -15.08 -30.14 -16.39
N ARG A 65 -16.15 -29.32 -16.42
CA ARG A 65 -17.52 -29.79 -16.53
C ARG A 65 -17.81 -30.39 -17.91
N SER A 66 -17.31 -29.76 -18.97
CA SER A 66 -17.46 -30.24 -20.36
C SER A 66 -16.72 -31.56 -20.65
N VAL A 67 -15.66 -31.87 -19.92
CA VAL A 67 -14.92 -33.16 -20.04
C VAL A 67 -15.59 -34.29 -19.24
N LYS A 68 -16.47 -33.95 -18.29
CA LYS A 68 -17.10 -34.91 -17.37
C LYS A 68 -18.52 -35.34 -17.81
N GLU A 69 -19.14 -34.60 -18.73
CA GLU A 69 -20.34 -35.02 -19.47
C GLU A 69 -19.98 -35.88 -20.69
#